data_AF-A0A9P7K0G3-F1
#
_entry.id   AF-A0A9P7K0G3-F1
#
_cell.length_a   1.000
_cell.length_b   1.000
_cell.length_c   1.000
_cell.angle_alpha   90.00
_cell.angle_beta   90.00
_cell.angle_gamma   90.00
#
_symmetry.space_group_name_H-M   'P 1'
#
loop_
_entity.id
_entity.type
_entity.pdbx_description
1 polymer ?
#
loop_
_entity_poly.entity_id
_entity_poly.type
_entity_poly.pdbx_seq_one_letter_code
_entity_poly.pdbx_strand_id
1 'polypeptide(L)'
;MQYTQDGFHGVRKVNNCILPCSPISPVVGITIEALEIYCVAHLRCLSIQAFVKTMCDLHGFSIVCDLYLQIRQSIEAIVMESISCNSPDWRLRHSCPTCTYMLINEEDLTFAMLYAMDGNDSLKRVLQRSLDDKDDTLGASSEVPTGQLLTSSRYLSCNFVDKFSQDLASILSDKNAPADDSCEGRDKTGIFVAIRRHGFCLLIVDMVQSGELAKYPLVVVSKLLDMFGGNLGGGCDISSLGPLAHSLHYTCLVGAFHRHAYRHLCQLVSLTTYIKGLGIEDLETCERTFSKSNSLASSLRYASLFHHQQAIDLYFEHNDDFKVYTNLLNFLYSNYRQALDMEEEKVYLKGLTRESDEETFQMEYWQKLVNLSCNSQALHHDATAASYDMQRVGRLVANRKYQHMLNCLEGLIVMCIFELTKINRAGTGYKLRKHIAKALQTHSAAIKSTLSTYNTVASTMSPPQKTLKWEEIVDYTFLADFDLLCNTCADISQSPWSSPVAHSVMDLHFKICCAQEEISRLNVKIHRLMTYIQDEDNYLQVSKEQLRATSPALTH
;
A
#
# COMPACT_ATOMS: atom_id res chain seq x y z
N MET A 1 -58.48 30.77 1.03
CA MET A 1 -57.87 31.18 -0.26
C MET A 1 -56.54 31.83 0.08
N GLN A 2 -55.36 31.40 -0.34
CA GLN A 2 -54.89 30.30 -1.19
C GLN A 2 -53.49 29.96 -0.64
N TYR A 3 -53.37 28.82 0.02
CA TYR A 3 -52.09 28.12 0.19
C TYR A 3 -51.98 27.15 -0.98
N THR A 4 -51.35 27.54 -2.09
CA THR A 4 -50.90 26.65 -3.17
C THR A 4 -50.28 27.51 -4.28
N GLN A 5 -48.96 27.65 -4.33
CA GLN A 5 -48.21 27.87 -5.60
C GLN A 5 -46.67 27.75 -5.50
N ASP A 6 -46.08 27.79 -4.30
CA ASP A 6 -44.59 27.78 -4.19
C ASP A 6 -43.93 26.41 -4.36
N GLY A 7 -44.69 25.31 -4.39
CA GLY A 7 -44.16 23.95 -4.57
C GLY A 7 -43.65 23.62 -6.00
N PHE A 8 -43.91 24.48 -6.99
CA PHE A 8 -43.64 24.16 -8.40
C PHE A 8 -42.35 24.76 -8.99
N HIS A 9 -41.64 25.65 -8.29
CA HIS A 9 -40.45 26.30 -8.85
C HIS A 9 -39.16 25.47 -8.74
N GLY A 10 -39.00 24.63 -7.71
CA GLY A 10 -37.86 23.71 -7.59
C GLY A 10 -37.90 22.59 -8.63
N VAL A 11 -39.06 21.95 -8.80
CA VAL A 11 -39.27 20.81 -9.72
C VAL A 11 -39.12 21.21 -11.18
N ARG A 12 -39.52 22.43 -11.56
CA ARG A 12 -39.42 22.91 -12.95
C ARG A 12 -37.97 23.18 -13.41
N LYS A 13 -37.04 23.44 -12.49
CA LYS A 13 -35.63 23.71 -12.79
C LYS A 13 -34.82 22.42 -13.03
N VAL A 14 -35.19 21.32 -12.37
CA VAL A 14 -34.55 19.99 -12.58
C VAL A 14 -34.81 19.47 -13.99
N ASN A 15 -36.00 19.72 -14.57
CA ASN A 15 -36.31 19.39 -15.97
C ASN A 15 -35.46 20.14 -17.01
N ASN A 16 -34.76 21.21 -16.61
CA ASN A 16 -33.84 21.96 -17.46
C ASN A 16 -32.36 21.73 -17.10
N CYS A 17 -32.05 20.65 -16.34
CA CYS A 17 -30.70 20.32 -15.87
C CYS A 17 -30.04 21.43 -15.02
N ILE A 18 -30.82 22.19 -14.24
CA ILE A 18 -30.33 23.25 -13.35
C ILE A 18 -30.64 22.92 -11.89
N LEU A 19 -29.60 22.95 -11.04
CA LEU A 19 -29.71 22.74 -9.60
C LEU A 19 -29.67 24.08 -8.83
N PRO A 20 -30.58 24.31 -7.88
CA PRO A 20 -30.65 25.55 -7.11
C PRO A 20 -29.58 25.67 -6.02
N CYS A 21 -28.98 26.85 -5.85
CA CYS A 21 -27.99 27.13 -4.78
C CYS A 21 -28.58 27.34 -3.38
N SER A 22 -29.90 27.37 -3.23
CA SER A 22 -30.57 27.52 -1.94
C SER A 22 -31.87 26.70 -1.92
N PRO A 23 -32.14 25.95 -0.84
CA PRO A 23 -33.38 25.18 -0.71
C PRO A 23 -34.61 26.05 -0.46
N ILE A 24 -34.44 27.24 0.12
CA ILE A 24 -35.55 28.08 0.59
C ILE A 24 -35.85 29.21 -0.39
N SER A 25 -34.83 29.85 -0.97
CA SER A 25 -35.01 30.97 -1.90
C SER A 25 -33.97 30.90 -3.03
N PRO A 26 -34.20 30.07 -4.06
CA PRO A 26 -33.23 29.83 -5.12
C PRO A 26 -33.17 30.97 -6.15
N VAL A 27 -32.33 31.97 -5.90
CA VAL A 27 -32.05 33.08 -6.83
C VAL A 27 -31.02 32.68 -7.90
N VAL A 28 -30.06 31.81 -7.53
CA VAL A 28 -29.00 31.30 -8.40
C VAL A 28 -29.19 29.79 -8.59
N GLY A 29 -28.89 29.30 -9.79
CA GLY A 29 -28.82 27.88 -10.08
C GLY A 29 -27.66 27.58 -11.03
N ILE A 30 -27.11 26.37 -10.94
CA ILE A 30 -25.95 25.92 -11.70
C ILE A 30 -26.38 24.72 -12.54
N THR A 31 -25.90 24.63 -13.78
CA THR A 31 -26.20 23.51 -14.65
C THR A 31 -25.46 22.24 -14.21
N ILE A 32 -26.06 21.08 -14.45
CA ILE A 32 -25.41 19.77 -14.23
C ILE A 32 -24.08 19.67 -14.99
N GLU A 33 -24.03 20.16 -16.23
CA GLU A 33 -22.80 20.17 -17.04
C GLU A 33 -21.67 20.99 -16.40
N ALA A 34 -21.99 22.16 -15.83
CA ALA A 34 -20.99 22.99 -15.16
C ALA A 34 -20.45 22.30 -13.89
N LEU A 35 -21.31 21.55 -13.18
CA LEU A 35 -20.93 20.78 -12.00
C LEU A 35 -20.08 19.57 -12.39
N GLU A 36 -20.38 18.88 -13.48
CA GLU A 36 -19.57 17.77 -13.97
C GLU A 36 -18.18 18.26 -14.43
N ILE A 37 -18.12 19.38 -15.15
CA ILE A 37 -16.84 20.02 -15.52
C ILE A 37 -16.04 20.36 -14.27
N TYR A 38 -16.70 20.92 -13.24
CA TYR A 38 -16.07 21.20 -11.96
C TYR A 38 -15.51 19.92 -11.32
N CYS A 39 -16.32 18.87 -11.18
CA CYS A 39 -15.91 17.60 -10.57
C CYS A 39 -14.72 17.00 -11.31
N VAL A 40 -14.76 16.89 -12.64
CA VAL A 40 -13.66 16.36 -13.44
C VAL A 40 -12.40 17.23 -13.32
N ALA A 41 -12.55 18.56 -13.35
CA ALA A 41 -11.42 19.48 -13.18
C ALA A 41 -10.81 19.39 -11.77
N HIS A 42 -11.66 19.20 -10.75
CA HIS A 42 -11.26 19.04 -9.35
C HIS A 42 -10.45 17.77 -9.15
N LEU A 43 -10.96 16.65 -9.66
CA LEU A 43 -10.31 15.33 -9.55
C LEU A 43 -9.02 15.25 -10.38
N ARG A 44 -8.90 16.06 -11.44
CA ARG A 44 -7.65 16.23 -12.21
C ARG A 44 -6.71 17.31 -11.67
N CYS A 45 -7.04 17.92 -10.53
CA CYS A 45 -6.17 18.85 -9.81
C CYS A 45 -5.75 20.07 -10.65
N LEU A 46 -6.61 20.50 -11.58
CA LEU A 46 -6.47 21.78 -12.27
C LEU A 46 -6.70 22.93 -11.27
N SER A 47 -6.42 24.19 -11.64
CA SER A 47 -6.54 25.35 -10.73
C SER A 47 -7.99 25.60 -10.29
N ILE A 48 -8.45 24.79 -9.34
CA ILE A 48 -9.74 24.81 -8.67
C ILE A 48 -9.93 26.12 -7.94
N GLN A 49 -8.85 26.70 -7.42
CA GLN A 49 -8.94 27.91 -6.60
C GLN A 49 -9.46 29.11 -7.41
N ALA A 50 -9.15 29.20 -8.71
CA ALA A 50 -9.71 30.22 -9.58
C ALA A 50 -11.19 29.94 -9.87
N PHE A 51 -11.53 28.71 -10.26
CA PHE A 51 -12.89 28.29 -10.57
C PHE A 51 -13.84 28.43 -9.36
N VAL A 52 -13.42 27.94 -8.20
CA VAL A 52 -14.18 28.02 -6.93
C VAL A 52 -14.28 29.45 -6.45
N LYS A 53 -13.25 30.30 -6.58
CA LYS A 53 -13.41 31.73 -6.24
C LYS A 53 -14.49 32.38 -7.11
N THR A 54 -14.45 32.13 -8.42
CA THR A 54 -15.46 32.63 -9.37
C THR A 54 -16.87 32.11 -9.04
N MET A 55 -16.99 30.87 -8.59
CA MET A 55 -18.30 30.27 -8.25
C MET A 55 -18.76 30.57 -6.81
N CYS A 56 -17.86 30.78 -5.87
CA CYS A 56 -18.18 31.16 -4.48
C CYS A 56 -18.71 32.60 -4.41
N ASP A 57 -18.28 33.47 -5.32
CA ASP A 57 -18.92 34.78 -5.53
C ASP A 57 -20.41 34.66 -5.89
N LEU A 58 -20.87 33.47 -6.34
CA LEU A 58 -22.28 33.20 -6.66
C LEU A 58 -23.14 32.70 -5.47
N HIS A 59 -22.56 32.55 -4.28
CA HIS A 59 -23.19 31.99 -3.05
C HIS A 59 -23.81 30.58 -3.22
N GLY A 60 -23.55 29.67 -2.26
CA GLY A 60 -24.23 28.36 -2.17
C GLY A 60 -23.71 27.25 -3.09
N PHE A 61 -22.52 27.40 -3.69
CA PHE A 61 -21.90 26.40 -4.57
C PHE A 61 -21.72 25.01 -3.89
N SER A 62 -21.28 24.98 -2.63
CA SER A 62 -21.09 23.71 -1.87
C SER A 62 -22.38 22.90 -1.80
N ILE A 63 -23.51 23.55 -1.49
CA ILE A 63 -24.82 22.88 -1.37
C ILE A 63 -25.21 22.23 -2.70
N VAL A 64 -24.96 22.91 -3.82
CA VAL A 64 -25.26 22.37 -5.14
C VAL A 64 -24.34 21.20 -5.50
N CYS A 65 -23.06 21.30 -5.17
CA CYS A 65 -22.12 20.20 -5.36
C CYS A 65 -22.52 18.97 -4.56
N ASP A 66 -22.90 19.13 -3.29
CA ASP A 66 -23.31 18.01 -2.44
C ASP A 66 -24.60 17.37 -2.97
N LEU A 67 -25.57 18.18 -3.37
CA LEU A 67 -26.80 17.70 -3.99
C LEU A 67 -26.51 16.95 -5.29
N TYR A 68 -25.61 17.48 -6.11
CA TYR A 68 -25.21 16.84 -7.37
C TYR A 68 -24.54 15.48 -7.15
N LEU A 69 -23.60 15.40 -6.21
CA LEU A 69 -22.93 14.14 -5.86
C LEU A 69 -23.91 13.13 -5.26
N GLN A 70 -24.86 13.57 -4.43
CA GLN A 70 -25.92 12.68 -3.91
C GLN A 70 -26.84 12.17 -5.02
N ILE A 71 -27.21 13.00 -5.99
CA ILE A 71 -27.99 12.58 -7.16
C ILE A 71 -27.20 11.54 -7.96
N ARG A 72 -25.91 11.77 -8.22
CA ARG A 72 -25.03 10.81 -8.91
C ARG A 72 -24.99 9.46 -8.17
N GLN A 73 -24.72 9.47 -6.87
CA GLN A 73 -24.68 8.25 -6.05
C GLN A 73 -26.03 7.51 -6.06
N SER A 74 -27.15 8.25 -6.02
CA SER A 74 -28.48 7.65 -6.07
C SER A 74 -28.76 7.00 -7.44
N ILE A 75 -28.39 7.67 -8.53
CA ILE A 75 -28.52 7.13 -9.88
C ILE A 75 -27.64 5.89 -10.04
N GLU A 76 -26.38 5.94 -9.59
CA GLU A 76 -25.47 4.80 -9.65
C GLU A 76 -26.03 3.60 -8.86
N ALA A 77 -26.55 3.81 -7.65
CA ALA A 77 -27.18 2.75 -6.87
C ALA A 77 -28.37 2.12 -7.62
N ILE A 78 -29.23 2.93 -8.24
CA ILE A 78 -30.35 2.46 -9.07
C ILE A 78 -29.84 1.66 -10.28
N VAL A 79 -28.80 2.16 -10.96
CA VAL A 79 -28.20 1.46 -12.11
C VAL A 79 -27.65 0.12 -11.66
N MET A 80 -26.82 0.09 -10.61
CA MET A 80 -26.21 -1.14 -10.09
C MET A 80 -27.26 -2.15 -9.62
N GLU A 81 -28.34 -1.71 -8.97
CA GLU A 81 -29.46 -2.58 -8.63
C GLU A 81 -30.18 -3.12 -9.88
N SER A 82 -30.40 -2.27 -10.90
CA SER A 82 -31.07 -2.65 -12.13
C SER A 82 -30.31 -3.70 -12.95
N ILE A 83 -28.97 -3.69 -12.86
CA ILE A 83 -28.09 -4.70 -13.47
C ILE A 83 -27.65 -5.76 -12.45
N SER A 84 -28.36 -5.94 -11.33
CA SER A 84 -28.06 -6.99 -10.33
C SER A 84 -26.62 -7.00 -9.77
N CYS A 85 -25.96 -5.84 -9.78
CA CYS A 85 -24.59 -5.61 -9.32
C CYS A 85 -24.55 -4.94 -7.93
N ASN A 86 -25.52 -5.22 -7.06
CA ASN A 86 -25.71 -4.54 -5.76
C ASN A 86 -25.43 -5.43 -4.54
N SER A 87 -24.82 -6.60 -4.72
CA SER A 87 -24.50 -7.47 -3.58
C SER A 87 -23.47 -6.80 -2.63
N PRO A 88 -23.44 -7.17 -1.34
CA PRO A 88 -22.43 -6.66 -0.40
C PRO A 88 -21.00 -6.85 -0.93
N ASP A 89 -20.16 -5.82 -0.79
CA ASP A 89 -18.77 -5.83 -1.27
C ASP A 89 -18.61 -6.11 -2.78
N TRP A 90 -19.65 -5.91 -3.60
CA TRP A 90 -19.61 -6.13 -5.05
C TRP A 90 -18.40 -5.48 -5.71
N ARG A 91 -18.20 -4.18 -5.47
CA ARG A 91 -17.03 -3.43 -6.01
C ARG A 91 -15.72 -4.11 -5.66
N LEU A 92 -15.54 -4.56 -4.41
CA LEU A 92 -14.29 -5.23 -4.00
C LEU A 92 -14.09 -6.53 -4.79
N ARG A 93 -15.14 -7.35 -4.92
CA ARG A 93 -15.14 -8.62 -5.67
C ARG A 93 -14.94 -8.45 -7.19
N HIS A 94 -15.38 -7.33 -7.75
CA HIS A 94 -15.37 -7.07 -9.20
C HIS A 94 -14.37 -5.98 -9.63
N SER A 95 -13.58 -5.44 -8.69
CA SER A 95 -12.64 -4.33 -8.93
C SER A 95 -11.58 -4.57 -10.00
N CYS A 96 -11.18 -5.81 -10.25
CA CYS A 96 -10.03 -6.09 -11.11
C CYS A 96 -10.22 -7.40 -11.89
N PRO A 97 -10.62 -7.33 -13.16
CA PRO A 97 -10.99 -8.51 -13.94
C PRO A 97 -9.84 -9.51 -14.07
N THR A 98 -8.60 -9.05 -14.20
CA THR A 98 -7.41 -9.92 -14.29
C THR A 98 -7.16 -10.74 -13.01
N CYS A 99 -7.66 -10.30 -11.86
CA CYS A 99 -7.49 -11.01 -10.59
C CYS A 99 -8.73 -11.80 -10.18
N THR A 100 -9.94 -11.31 -10.48
CA THR A 100 -11.18 -11.87 -9.92
C THR A 100 -12.03 -12.63 -10.94
N TYR A 101 -11.77 -12.47 -12.23
CA TYR A 101 -12.51 -13.16 -13.29
C TYR A 101 -11.86 -14.50 -13.65
N MET A 102 -11.94 -15.46 -12.72
CA MET A 102 -11.33 -16.79 -12.87
C MET A 102 -12.03 -17.60 -13.97
N LEU A 103 -11.26 -18.16 -14.91
CA LEU A 103 -11.81 -19.01 -15.98
C LEU A 103 -11.86 -20.49 -15.57
N ILE A 104 -12.78 -21.24 -16.19
CA ILE A 104 -12.92 -22.69 -15.95
C ILE A 104 -11.70 -23.41 -16.54
N ASN A 105 -11.06 -24.26 -15.75
CA ASN A 105 -9.86 -25.03 -16.10
C ASN A 105 -8.61 -24.17 -16.40
N GLU A 106 -8.52 -22.96 -15.85
CA GLU A 106 -7.28 -22.19 -15.92
C GLU A 106 -6.22 -22.74 -14.94
N GLU A 107 -4.95 -22.41 -15.19
CA GLU A 107 -3.86 -22.78 -14.29
C GLU A 107 -3.91 -21.97 -12.98
N ASP A 108 -3.72 -22.67 -11.86
CA ASP A 108 -3.66 -22.05 -10.55
C ASP A 108 -2.40 -21.18 -10.41
N LEU A 109 -2.61 -19.92 -10.04
CA LEU A 109 -1.52 -18.99 -9.75
C LEU A 109 -1.03 -19.20 -8.32
N THR A 110 0.30 -19.18 -8.10
CA THR A 110 0.92 -19.22 -6.77
C THR A 110 0.32 -18.17 -5.83
N PHE A 111 0.09 -16.96 -6.35
CA PHE A 111 -0.67 -15.92 -5.67
C PHE A 111 -1.90 -15.61 -6.50
N ALA A 112 -3.09 -15.89 -5.94
CA ALA A 112 -4.37 -15.50 -6.52
C ALA A 112 -4.47 -13.97 -6.62
N MET A 113 -3.90 -13.26 -5.63
CA MET A 113 -3.80 -11.81 -5.65
C MET A 113 -2.50 -11.32 -5.01
N LEU A 114 -1.88 -10.34 -5.67
CA LEU A 114 -0.81 -9.52 -5.11
C LEU A 114 -1.33 -8.11 -4.87
N TYR A 115 -1.02 -7.55 -3.71
CA TYR A 115 -1.35 -6.17 -3.37
C TYR A 115 -0.28 -5.55 -2.47
N ALA A 116 -0.17 -4.23 -2.54
CA ALA A 116 0.61 -3.44 -1.61
C ALA A 116 -0.35 -2.74 -0.64
N MET A 117 0.10 -2.47 0.58
CA MET A 117 -0.65 -1.64 1.52
C MET A 117 0.31 -0.79 2.33
N ASP A 118 -0.04 0.47 2.54
CA ASP A 118 0.80 1.42 3.26
C ASP A 118 -0.02 2.63 3.77
N GLY A 119 0.57 3.41 4.67
CA GLY A 119 0.00 4.65 5.18
C GLY A 119 0.45 5.90 4.41
N ASN A 120 -0.38 6.95 4.47
CA ASN A 120 -0.07 8.25 3.89
C ASN A 120 -0.60 9.39 4.76
N ASP A 121 0.33 10.10 5.40
CA ASP A 121 0.06 11.27 6.25
C ASP A 121 -0.21 12.57 5.47
N SER A 122 0.01 12.58 4.15
CA SER A 122 -0.15 13.79 3.34
C SER A 122 -1.60 14.25 3.30
N LEU A 123 -2.54 13.30 3.35
CA LEU A 123 -3.99 13.53 3.37
C LEU A 123 -4.55 13.74 4.78
N LYS A 124 -3.70 14.13 5.74
CA LYS A 124 -4.09 14.55 7.09
C LYS A 124 -5.19 15.62 7.07
N ARG A 125 -6.17 15.45 7.95
CA ARG A 125 -7.22 16.43 8.26
C ARG A 125 -7.03 16.99 9.66
N VAL A 126 -7.12 18.31 9.79
CA VAL A 126 -7.06 19.01 11.07
C VAL A 126 -8.48 19.34 11.51
N LEU A 127 -8.88 18.87 12.69
CA LEU A 127 -10.16 19.20 13.29
C LEU A 127 -10.18 20.68 13.67
N GLN A 128 -11.20 21.40 13.22
CA GLN A 128 -11.39 22.79 13.64
C GLN A 128 -11.87 22.83 15.10
N ARG A 129 -11.15 23.60 15.93
CA ARG A 129 -11.44 23.79 17.36
C ARG A 129 -11.60 25.27 17.68
N SER A 130 -12.42 25.59 18.68
CA SER A 130 -12.49 26.96 19.19
C SER A 130 -11.18 27.35 19.87
N LEU A 131 -10.81 28.63 19.75
CA LEU A 131 -9.76 29.22 20.58
C LEU A 131 -10.43 29.62 21.90
N ASP A 132 -10.16 28.89 22.98
CA ASP A 132 -10.46 29.37 24.32
C ASP A 132 -9.27 30.20 24.80
N ASP A 133 -9.47 31.50 25.00
CA ASP A 133 -8.44 32.49 25.40
C ASP A 133 -7.84 32.24 26.81
N LYS A 134 -8.17 31.12 27.45
CA LYS A 134 -7.79 30.81 28.82
C LYS A 134 -7.37 29.34 28.91
N ASP A 135 -6.06 29.15 28.98
CA ASP A 135 -5.32 27.90 29.25
C ASP A 135 -4.94 27.08 27.99
N ASP A 136 -3.76 26.45 28.03
CA ASP A 136 -3.13 25.66 26.93
C ASP A 136 -3.91 24.37 26.55
N THR A 137 -5.18 24.29 26.91
CA THR A 137 -6.11 23.20 26.59
C THR A 137 -6.81 23.44 25.26
N LEU A 138 -6.70 22.48 24.34
CA LEU A 138 -7.42 22.48 23.05
C LEU A 138 -8.94 22.58 23.29
N GLY A 139 -9.58 23.61 22.74
CA GLY A 139 -11.03 23.84 22.84
C GLY A 139 -11.88 22.76 22.14
N ALA A 140 -13.19 22.80 22.38
CA ALA A 140 -14.14 21.87 21.77
C ALA A 140 -14.17 22.01 20.23
N SER A 141 -14.61 20.96 19.53
CA SER A 141 -14.78 21.02 18.08
C SER A 141 -15.75 22.14 17.70
N SER A 142 -15.35 22.96 16.73
CA SER A 142 -16.19 24.01 16.15
C SER A 142 -16.86 23.57 14.85
N GLU A 143 -16.69 22.32 14.44
CA GLU A 143 -17.36 21.77 13.25
C GLU A 143 -18.83 21.48 13.55
N VAL A 144 -19.70 21.83 12.61
CA VAL A 144 -21.11 21.47 12.68
C VAL A 144 -21.22 19.96 12.48
N PRO A 145 -21.84 19.20 13.41
CA PRO A 145 -22.08 17.79 13.21
C PRO A 145 -22.92 17.57 11.97
N THR A 146 -22.39 16.84 11.00
CA THR A 146 -23.11 16.51 9.77
C THR A 146 -23.73 15.13 9.95
N GLY A 147 -25.05 14.99 9.78
CA GLY A 147 -25.72 13.68 9.74
C GLY A 147 -25.48 12.89 8.45
N GLN A 148 -24.55 13.32 7.59
CA GLN A 148 -24.23 12.70 6.32
C GLN A 148 -23.11 11.68 6.53
N LEU A 149 -23.39 10.44 6.16
CA LEU A 149 -22.43 9.34 6.21
C LEU A 149 -22.02 8.97 4.77
N LEU A 150 -20.73 8.76 4.55
CA LEU A 150 -20.25 8.20 3.30
C LEU A 150 -20.69 6.72 3.20
N THR A 151 -21.40 6.37 2.13
CA THR A 151 -21.90 5.01 1.87
C THR A 151 -20.97 4.15 1.02
N SER A 152 -19.71 4.59 0.83
CA SER A 152 -18.75 3.92 -0.05
C SER A 152 -18.26 2.58 0.50
N SER A 153 -18.23 1.56 -0.37
CA SER A 153 -17.62 0.25 -0.10
C SER A 153 -16.09 0.24 -0.16
N ARG A 154 -15.44 1.39 -0.43
CA ARG A 154 -13.97 1.51 -0.35
C ARG A 154 -13.51 1.74 1.08
N TYR A 155 -14.33 2.40 1.92
CA TYR A 155 -13.96 2.77 3.27
C TYR A 155 -14.32 1.69 4.29
N LEU A 156 -13.38 1.36 5.17
CA LEU A 156 -13.68 0.57 6.36
C LEU A 156 -14.19 1.48 7.48
N SER A 157 -15.29 1.06 8.12
CA SER A 157 -15.88 1.82 9.21
C SER A 157 -14.96 1.82 10.44
N CYS A 158 -14.93 2.94 11.17
CA CYS A 158 -14.16 3.02 12.40
C CYS A 158 -14.55 1.92 13.41
N ASN A 159 -15.83 1.59 13.51
CA ASN A 159 -16.31 0.55 14.41
C ASN A 159 -15.75 -0.84 14.05
N PHE A 160 -15.49 -1.10 12.77
CA PHE A 160 -14.81 -2.33 12.34
C PHE A 160 -13.32 -2.30 12.71
N VAL A 161 -12.65 -1.16 12.50
CA VAL A 161 -11.22 -0.99 12.78
C VAL A 161 -10.91 -1.03 14.29
N ASP A 162 -11.74 -0.41 15.12
CA ASP A 162 -11.50 -0.27 16.55
C ASP A 162 -11.64 -1.60 17.31
N LYS A 163 -12.39 -2.58 16.78
CA LYS A 163 -12.41 -3.97 17.31
C LYS A 163 -11.00 -4.57 17.38
N PHE A 164 -10.20 -4.38 16.34
CA PHE A 164 -8.83 -4.89 16.30
C PHE A 164 -7.89 -4.14 17.25
N SER A 165 -8.22 -2.90 17.63
CA SER A 165 -7.47 -2.18 18.67
C SER A 165 -7.69 -2.81 20.05
N GLN A 166 -8.94 -3.20 20.34
CA GLN A 166 -9.32 -3.85 21.60
C GLN A 166 -8.72 -5.25 21.70
N ASP A 167 -8.73 -6.01 20.59
CA ASP A 167 -8.13 -7.34 20.53
C ASP A 167 -6.61 -7.27 20.70
N LEU A 168 -5.92 -6.33 20.03
CA LEU A 168 -4.48 -6.07 20.24
C LEU A 168 -4.16 -5.64 21.68
N ALA A 169 -4.98 -4.78 22.29
CA ALA A 169 -4.81 -4.36 23.68
C ALA A 169 -5.00 -5.52 24.67
N SER A 170 -5.92 -6.44 24.37
CA SER A 170 -6.15 -7.65 25.16
C SER A 170 -4.95 -8.62 25.12
N ILE A 171 -4.27 -8.68 23.97
CA ILE A 171 -3.05 -9.50 23.76
C ILE A 171 -1.81 -8.84 24.39
N LEU A 172 -1.73 -7.50 24.43
CA LEU A 172 -0.55 -6.75 24.87
C LEU A 172 -0.56 -6.31 26.35
N SER A 173 -1.55 -6.72 27.15
CA SER A 173 -1.64 -6.45 28.60
C SER A 173 -1.61 -4.97 29.03
N ASP A 174 -1.90 -4.03 28.12
CA ASP A 174 -1.95 -2.60 28.46
C ASP A 174 -3.42 -2.16 28.56
N LYS A 175 -3.97 -2.28 29.77
CA LYS A 175 -5.28 -1.73 30.10
C LYS A 175 -5.09 -0.26 30.41
N ASN A 176 -5.46 0.62 29.48
CA ASN A 176 -6.08 1.94 29.75
C ASN A 176 -6.24 2.74 28.45
N ALA A 177 -7.40 2.60 27.78
CA ALA A 177 -7.91 3.64 26.89
C ALA A 177 -9.44 3.69 27.05
N PRO A 178 -10.03 4.87 27.34
CA PRO A 178 -11.47 4.98 27.47
C PRO A 178 -12.13 4.81 26.10
N ALA A 179 -13.20 4.01 26.07
CA ALA A 179 -14.05 3.83 24.91
C ALA A 179 -14.96 5.05 24.75
N ASP A 180 -14.65 5.90 23.77
CA ASP A 180 -15.61 6.85 23.22
C ASP A 180 -15.95 6.42 21.80
N ASP A 181 -17.22 6.11 21.57
CA ASP A 181 -17.74 5.23 20.51
C ASP A 181 -18.01 5.97 19.19
N SER A 182 -17.42 7.16 19.00
CA SER A 182 -17.53 7.91 17.75
C SER A 182 -16.17 8.42 17.26
N CYS A 183 -15.88 8.11 16.00
CA CYS A 183 -14.70 8.60 15.29
C CYS A 183 -14.81 10.07 14.88
N GLU A 184 -15.99 10.67 15.04
CA GLU A 184 -16.39 11.95 14.47
C GLU A 184 -15.75 13.17 15.16
N GLY A 185 -15.16 12.99 16.35
CA GLY A 185 -14.46 14.05 17.09
C GLY A 185 -12.93 13.98 17.06
N ARG A 186 -12.33 13.10 16.25
CA ARG A 186 -10.88 12.80 16.30
C ARG A 186 -10.13 13.35 15.10
N ASP A 187 -8.91 13.86 15.33
CA ASP A 187 -8.00 14.29 14.27
C ASP A 187 -7.61 13.09 13.38
N LYS A 188 -7.64 13.28 12.06
CA LYS A 188 -7.19 12.26 11.10
C LYS A 188 -5.78 12.56 10.68
N THR A 189 -4.86 11.66 10.99
CA THR A 189 -3.42 11.80 10.69
C THR A 189 -3.10 11.48 9.24
N GLY A 190 -3.97 10.75 8.54
CA GLY A 190 -3.79 10.37 7.15
C GLY A 190 -4.78 9.27 6.75
N ILE A 191 -4.46 8.55 5.68
CA ILE A 191 -5.18 7.34 5.27
C ILE A 191 -4.21 6.16 5.18
N PHE A 192 -4.71 4.96 5.43
CA PHE A 192 -4.04 3.70 5.15
C PHE A 192 -4.80 3.02 4.01
N VAL A 193 -4.10 2.58 2.97
CA VAL A 193 -4.74 2.02 1.77
C VAL A 193 -4.16 0.66 1.41
N ALA A 194 -5.00 -0.16 0.78
CA ALA A 194 -4.57 -1.36 0.08
C ALA A 194 -4.81 -1.19 -1.42
N ILE A 195 -3.83 -1.53 -2.24
CA ILE A 195 -3.86 -1.34 -3.68
C ILE A 195 -3.38 -2.62 -4.35
N ARG A 196 -4.17 -3.16 -5.28
CA ARG A 196 -3.74 -4.32 -6.07
C ARG A 196 -2.51 -3.96 -6.90
N ARG A 197 -1.71 -4.98 -7.23
CA ARG A 197 -0.63 -4.91 -8.23
C ARG A 197 -0.98 -4.06 -9.48
N HIS A 198 -2.20 -4.22 -9.98
CA HIS A 198 -2.65 -3.54 -11.20
C HIS A 198 -3.05 -2.06 -11.00
N GLY A 199 -3.01 -1.55 -9.77
CA GLY A 199 -3.29 -0.14 -9.43
C GLY A 199 -4.68 0.14 -8.84
N PHE A 200 -5.59 -0.84 -8.83
CA PHE A 200 -6.95 -0.66 -8.31
C PHE A 200 -6.96 -0.51 -6.79
N CYS A 201 -7.68 0.49 -6.28
CA CYS A 201 -7.86 0.71 -4.86
C CYS A 201 -8.78 -0.37 -4.25
N LEU A 202 -8.24 -1.17 -3.33
CA LEU A 202 -8.99 -2.21 -2.63
C LEU A 202 -9.76 -1.62 -1.46
N LEU A 203 -9.07 -1.01 -0.51
CA LEU A 203 -9.64 -0.58 0.76
C LEU A 203 -8.94 0.69 1.22
N ILE A 204 -9.68 1.56 1.90
CA ILE A 204 -9.21 2.79 2.53
C ILE A 204 -9.62 2.75 4.00
N VAL A 205 -8.69 3.13 4.86
CA VAL A 205 -8.90 3.24 6.30
C VAL A 205 -8.40 4.59 6.77
N ASP A 206 -9.21 5.33 7.51
CA ASP A 206 -8.75 6.56 8.14
C ASP A 206 -7.75 6.23 9.26
N MET A 207 -6.59 6.88 9.24
CA MET A 207 -5.68 6.87 10.38
C MET A 207 -6.12 7.94 11.38
N VAL A 208 -6.37 7.54 12.63
CA VAL A 208 -6.99 8.37 13.66
C VAL A 208 -6.01 8.61 14.81
N GLN A 209 -5.68 9.87 15.07
CA GLN A 209 -4.83 10.34 16.19
C GLN A 209 -3.41 9.77 16.28
N SER A 210 -3.03 8.82 15.43
CA SER A 210 -1.74 8.12 15.41
C SER A 210 -1.17 8.05 14.00
N GLY A 211 0.12 7.81 13.84
CA GLY A 211 0.64 7.33 12.56
C GLY A 211 0.17 5.90 12.25
N GLU A 212 0.91 5.21 11.37
CA GLU A 212 0.69 3.80 11.02
C GLU A 212 0.82 2.89 12.23
N LEU A 213 -0.33 2.50 12.81
CA LEU A 213 -0.40 1.47 13.83
C LEU A 213 -0.66 0.11 13.19
N ALA A 214 -0.16 -0.96 13.83
CA ALA A 214 -0.34 -2.34 13.37
C ALA A 214 -1.81 -2.75 13.16
N LYS A 215 -2.78 -2.05 13.78
CA LYS A 215 -4.20 -2.34 13.58
C LYS A 215 -4.66 -2.17 12.13
N TYR A 216 -4.15 -1.17 11.40
CA TYR A 216 -4.61 -0.87 10.04
C TYR A 216 -4.28 -1.99 9.04
N PRO A 217 -3.03 -2.48 8.94
CA PRO A 217 -2.72 -3.61 8.07
C PRO A 217 -3.45 -4.89 8.48
N LEU A 218 -3.65 -5.15 9.78
CA LEU A 218 -4.38 -6.34 10.25
C LEU A 218 -5.86 -6.33 9.81
N VAL A 219 -6.53 -5.19 9.97
CA VAL A 219 -7.94 -5.03 9.57
C VAL A 219 -8.08 -5.21 8.06
N VAL A 220 -7.17 -4.61 7.28
CA VAL A 220 -7.13 -4.75 5.82
C VAL A 220 -6.95 -6.21 5.42
N VAL A 221 -5.94 -6.90 5.96
CA VAL A 221 -5.68 -8.30 5.63
C VAL A 221 -6.85 -9.19 6.03
N SER A 222 -7.42 -8.99 7.22
CA SER A 222 -8.58 -9.76 7.66
C SER A 222 -9.76 -9.61 6.71
N LYS A 223 -10.05 -8.38 6.25
CA LYS A 223 -11.13 -8.13 5.28
C LYS A 223 -10.82 -8.74 3.91
N LEU A 224 -9.57 -8.70 3.45
CA LEU A 224 -9.18 -9.28 2.17
C LEU A 224 -9.21 -10.81 2.20
N LEU A 225 -8.78 -11.45 3.29
CA LEU A 225 -8.86 -12.90 3.47
C LEU A 225 -10.30 -13.40 3.54
N ASP A 226 -11.19 -12.68 4.24
CA ASP A 226 -12.62 -12.99 4.27
C ASP A 226 -13.26 -12.88 2.87
N MET A 227 -12.79 -11.95 2.04
CA MET A 227 -13.36 -11.69 0.72
C MET A 227 -12.81 -12.56 -0.40
N PHE A 228 -11.51 -12.82 -0.41
CA PHE A 228 -10.84 -13.52 -1.51
C PHE A 228 -10.34 -14.91 -1.12
N GLY A 229 -10.45 -15.29 0.15
CA GLY A 229 -9.96 -16.57 0.64
C GLY A 229 -8.43 -16.61 0.71
N GLY A 230 -7.85 -17.68 0.18
CA GLY A 230 -6.43 -17.97 0.34
C GLY A 230 -5.51 -17.52 -0.79
N ASN A 231 -4.22 -17.81 -0.61
CA ASN A 231 -3.14 -17.53 -1.57
C ASN A 231 -2.99 -16.03 -1.91
N LEU A 232 -3.21 -15.16 -0.93
CA LEU A 232 -2.95 -13.73 -1.07
C LEU A 232 -1.52 -13.39 -0.67
N GLY A 233 -0.87 -12.51 -1.42
CA GLY A 233 0.44 -11.96 -1.09
C GLY A 233 0.37 -10.45 -0.89
N GLY A 234 0.79 -9.97 0.28
CA GLY A 234 0.77 -8.54 0.62
C GLY A 234 1.74 -8.18 1.74
N GLY A 235 2.07 -6.91 1.86
CA GLY A 235 3.09 -6.46 2.81
C GLY A 235 2.56 -6.13 4.20
N CYS A 236 2.83 -7.00 5.19
CA CYS A 236 2.91 -6.73 6.63
C CYS A 236 3.07 -8.05 7.38
N ASP A 237 3.92 -8.08 8.43
CA ASP A 237 3.99 -9.21 9.36
C ASP A 237 2.71 -9.25 10.21
N ILE A 238 1.85 -10.23 9.92
CA ILE A 238 0.55 -10.42 10.56
C ILE A 238 0.56 -11.51 11.62
N SER A 239 1.66 -11.70 12.34
CA SER A 239 1.80 -12.71 13.41
C SER A 239 0.57 -12.87 14.34
N SER A 240 -0.20 -11.81 14.58
CA SER A 240 -1.47 -11.84 15.34
C SER A 240 -2.67 -12.49 14.63
N LEU A 241 -2.71 -12.54 13.30
CA LEU A 241 -3.68 -13.32 12.50
C LEU A 241 -3.25 -14.77 12.28
N GLY A 242 -2.13 -15.18 12.88
CA GLY A 242 -1.37 -16.40 12.59
C GLY A 242 -2.18 -17.62 12.13
N PRO A 243 -3.19 -18.11 12.89
CA PRO A 243 -3.96 -19.30 12.51
C PRO A 243 -4.76 -19.12 11.21
N LEU A 244 -5.45 -17.98 11.06
CA LEU A 244 -6.25 -17.69 9.88
C LEU A 244 -5.35 -17.51 8.66
N ALA A 245 -4.30 -16.69 8.80
CA ALA A 245 -3.30 -16.44 7.78
C ALA A 245 -2.65 -17.74 7.29
N HIS A 246 -2.31 -18.65 8.21
CA HIS A 246 -1.73 -19.93 7.88
C HIS A 246 -2.73 -20.86 7.17
N SER A 247 -3.98 -20.92 7.65
CA SER A 247 -5.03 -21.75 7.06
C SER A 247 -5.40 -21.33 5.63
N LEU A 248 -5.20 -20.05 5.31
CA LEU A 248 -5.48 -19.47 4.00
C LEU A 248 -4.21 -19.25 3.18
N HIS A 249 -3.06 -19.78 3.60
CA HIS A 249 -1.79 -19.65 2.87
C HIS A 249 -1.43 -18.19 2.51
N TYR A 250 -1.71 -17.25 3.41
CA TYR A 250 -1.29 -15.86 3.26
C TYR A 250 0.24 -15.76 3.33
N THR A 251 0.83 -15.01 2.41
CA THR A 251 2.27 -14.75 2.40
C THR A 251 2.55 -13.27 2.65
N CYS A 252 3.30 -12.98 3.72
CA CYS A 252 3.82 -11.64 3.97
C CYS A 252 4.96 -11.34 2.99
N LEU A 253 4.86 -10.21 2.29
CA LEU A 253 5.85 -9.76 1.31
C LEU A 253 6.50 -8.45 1.77
N VAL A 254 7.83 -8.42 1.92
CA VAL A 254 8.53 -7.18 2.28
C VAL A 254 9.14 -6.58 1.03
N GLY A 255 8.55 -5.46 0.57
CA GLY A 255 9.09 -4.68 -0.55
C GLY A 255 10.55 -4.27 -0.30
N ALA A 256 11.34 -4.18 -1.37
CA ALA A 256 12.78 -3.91 -1.28
C ALA A 256 13.11 -2.62 -0.50
N PHE A 257 12.23 -1.62 -0.57
CA PHE A 257 12.37 -0.33 0.11
C PHE A 257 12.16 -0.40 1.62
N HIS A 258 11.37 -1.35 2.13
CA HIS A 258 11.13 -1.50 3.56
C HIS A 258 12.06 -2.51 4.21
N ARG A 259 12.93 -3.20 3.45
CA ARG A 259 13.89 -4.21 3.95
C ARG A 259 14.58 -3.78 5.24
N HIS A 260 15.07 -2.54 5.28
CA HIS A 260 15.82 -1.97 6.39
C HIS A 260 15.03 -1.82 7.70
N ALA A 261 13.70 -1.76 7.62
CA ALA A 261 12.82 -1.69 8.79
C ALA A 261 12.56 -3.07 9.42
N TYR A 262 12.94 -4.17 8.74
CA TYR A 262 12.72 -5.54 9.20
C TYR A 262 14.01 -6.20 9.69
N ARG A 263 13.87 -7.11 10.67
CA ARG A 263 14.98 -7.94 11.17
C ARG A 263 15.49 -8.86 10.05
N HIS A 264 16.79 -9.15 10.04
CA HIS A 264 17.45 -9.98 9.01
C HIS A 264 16.74 -11.32 8.73
N LEU A 265 16.24 -12.01 9.76
CA LEU A 265 15.46 -13.26 9.57
C LEU A 265 14.17 -13.04 8.77
N CYS A 266 13.47 -11.93 8.98
CA CYS A 266 12.29 -11.55 8.19
C CYS A 266 12.69 -11.21 6.75
N GLN A 267 13.87 -10.61 6.55
CA GLN A 267 14.40 -10.33 5.22
C GLN A 267 14.64 -11.64 4.45
N LEU A 268 15.32 -12.63 5.03
CA LEU A 268 15.61 -13.90 4.36
C LEU A 268 14.36 -14.69 3.93
N VAL A 269 13.26 -14.57 4.68
CA VAL A 269 12.01 -15.31 4.41
C VAL A 269 11.04 -14.52 3.52
N SER A 270 11.06 -13.19 3.61
CA SER A 270 10.01 -12.33 3.02
C SER A 270 10.53 -11.43 1.90
N LEU A 271 11.78 -11.60 1.48
CA LEU A 271 12.39 -10.80 0.41
C LEU A 271 11.82 -11.16 -0.95
N THR A 272 11.31 -10.12 -1.64
CA THR A 272 10.65 -10.24 -2.95
C THR A 272 11.47 -11.02 -3.98
N THR A 273 12.79 -10.87 -3.99
CA THR A 273 13.70 -11.54 -4.94
C THR A 273 13.65 -13.07 -4.85
N TYR A 274 13.37 -13.63 -3.68
CA TYR A 274 13.47 -15.08 -3.43
C TYR A 274 12.10 -15.76 -3.30
N ILE A 275 11.02 -15.00 -3.40
CA ILE A 275 9.67 -15.53 -3.25
C ILE A 275 9.16 -16.04 -4.59
N LYS A 276 9.06 -17.37 -4.66
CA LYS A 276 8.44 -18.06 -5.78
C LYS A 276 7.03 -17.51 -6.03
N GLY A 277 6.76 -17.22 -7.28
CA GLY A 277 5.49 -16.71 -7.75
C GLY A 277 5.38 -15.19 -7.63
N LEU A 278 6.32 -14.44 -7.06
CA LEU A 278 6.18 -12.98 -7.03
C LEU A 278 6.32 -12.37 -8.42
N GLY A 279 7.10 -12.99 -9.30
CA GLY A 279 7.43 -12.45 -10.62
C GLY A 279 8.30 -11.21 -10.52
N ILE A 280 8.15 -10.28 -11.46
CA ILE A 280 8.93 -9.02 -11.52
C ILE A 280 8.32 -7.89 -10.67
N GLU A 281 7.49 -8.21 -9.68
CA GLU A 281 6.80 -7.20 -8.85
C GLU A 281 7.75 -6.50 -7.86
N ASP A 282 7.65 -5.17 -7.80
CA ASP A 282 8.41 -4.35 -6.84
C ASP A 282 7.61 -3.93 -5.59
N LEU A 283 6.29 -4.13 -5.61
CA LEU A 283 5.34 -3.78 -4.55
C LEU A 283 5.32 -2.28 -4.19
N GLU A 284 5.77 -1.39 -5.08
CA GLU A 284 5.78 0.08 -4.88
C GLU A 284 4.46 0.77 -5.29
N THR A 285 3.38 0.01 -5.45
CA THR A 285 2.14 0.55 -6.03
C THR A 285 1.48 1.61 -5.12
N CYS A 286 1.68 1.52 -3.81
CA CYS A 286 1.28 2.56 -2.85
C CYS A 286 1.96 3.91 -3.18
N GLU A 287 3.28 3.91 -3.38
CA GLU A 287 4.04 5.18 -3.50
C GLU A 287 3.72 5.90 -4.79
N ARG A 288 3.50 5.13 -5.86
CA ARG A 288 3.02 5.66 -7.15
C ARG A 288 1.64 6.28 -7.00
N THR A 289 0.77 5.66 -6.21
CA THR A 289 -0.59 6.15 -5.96
C THR A 289 -0.56 7.41 -5.10
N PHE A 290 0.17 7.40 -3.98
CA PHE A 290 0.29 8.54 -3.09
C PHE A 290 0.88 9.76 -3.79
N SER A 291 1.89 9.56 -4.65
CA SER A 291 2.49 10.65 -5.42
C SER A 291 1.45 11.44 -6.22
N LYS A 292 0.37 10.79 -6.66
CA LYS A 292 -0.73 11.40 -7.40
C LYS A 292 -1.83 11.91 -6.48
N SER A 293 -2.24 11.14 -5.46
CA SER A 293 -3.34 11.52 -4.56
C SER A 293 -2.99 12.71 -3.66
N ASN A 294 -1.69 12.94 -3.41
CA ASN A 294 -1.21 14.03 -2.56
C ASN A 294 -1.54 15.43 -3.09
N SER A 295 -1.96 15.57 -4.35
CA SER A 295 -2.50 16.83 -4.89
C SER A 295 -3.77 17.29 -4.15
N LEU A 296 -4.56 16.37 -3.60
CA LEU A 296 -5.75 16.66 -2.81
C LEU A 296 -5.41 17.26 -1.44
N ALA A 297 -4.18 17.08 -0.95
CA ALA A 297 -3.83 17.45 0.42
C ALA A 297 -4.22 18.89 0.74
N SER A 298 -3.94 19.84 -0.16
CA SER A 298 -4.20 21.26 0.08
C SER A 298 -5.69 21.60 0.26
N SER A 299 -6.61 20.93 -0.45
CA SER A 299 -8.05 21.18 -0.34
C SER A 299 -8.69 20.45 0.84
N LEU A 300 -8.08 19.35 1.31
CA LEU A 300 -8.66 18.48 2.32
C LEU A 300 -8.23 18.78 3.75
N ARG A 301 -7.16 19.55 3.97
CA ARG A 301 -6.60 19.84 5.32
C ARG A 301 -7.63 20.32 6.33
N TYR A 302 -8.58 21.15 5.88
CA TYR A 302 -9.60 21.80 6.70
C TYR A 302 -11.02 21.44 6.26
N ALA A 303 -11.17 20.40 5.44
CA ALA A 303 -12.50 19.91 5.07
C ALA A 303 -13.15 19.22 6.29
N SER A 304 -14.48 19.28 6.40
CA SER A 304 -15.21 18.43 7.36
C SER A 304 -14.91 16.96 7.10
N LEU A 305 -15.10 16.09 8.09
CA LEU A 305 -14.84 14.65 7.93
C LEU A 305 -15.57 14.03 6.71
N PHE A 306 -16.85 14.36 6.52
CA PHE A 306 -17.64 13.87 5.38
C PHE A 306 -17.01 14.25 4.03
N HIS A 307 -16.81 15.56 3.79
CA HIS A 307 -16.21 16.05 2.55
C HIS A 307 -14.77 15.55 2.33
N HIS A 308 -14.00 15.32 3.40
CA HIS A 308 -12.67 14.74 3.33
C HIS A 308 -12.72 13.31 2.77
N GLN A 309 -13.55 12.46 3.35
CA GLN A 309 -13.71 11.08 2.89
C GLN A 309 -14.35 11.02 1.49
N GLN A 310 -15.38 11.84 1.22
CA GLN A 310 -16.04 11.90 -0.07
C GLN A 310 -15.08 12.29 -1.20
N ALA A 311 -14.21 13.29 -0.99
CA ALA A 311 -13.26 13.72 -2.00
C ALA A 311 -12.17 12.67 -2.28
N ILE A 312 -11.70 11.95 -1.24
CA ILE A 312 -10.75 10.85 -1.40
C ILE A 312 -11.40 9.69 -2.15
N ASP A 313 -12.61 9.32 -1.77
CA ASP A 313 -13.37 8.25 -2.40
C ASP A 313 -13.62 8.52 -3.90
N LEU A 314 -14.10 9.72 -4.23
CA LEU A 314 -14.30 10.17 -5.61
C LEU A 314 -13.01 10.21 -6.42
N TYR A 315 -11.87 10.55 -5.78
CA TYR A 315 -10.58 10.52 -6.45
C TYR A 315 -10.19 9.10 -6.84
N PHE A 316 -10.31 8.15 -5.91
CA PHE A 316 -9.97 6.75 -6.18
C PHE A 316 -10.90 6.13 -7.21
N GLU A 317 -12.19 6.45 -7.18
CA GLU A 317 -13.16 6.09 -8.21
C GLU A 317 -12.72 6.59 -9.59
N HIS A 318 -12.51 7.90 -9.72
CA HIS A 318 -12.11 8.50 -10.99
C HIS A 318 -10.77 7.96 -11.49
N ASN A 319 -9.83 7.69 -10.58
CA ASN A 319 -8.56 7.11 -10.94
C ASN A 319 -8.73 5.67 -11.43
N ASP A 320 -9.55 4.85 -10.75
CA ASP A 320 -9.82 3.48 -11.16
C ASP A 320 -10.44 3.44 -12.58
N ASP A 321 -11.47 4.26 -12.82
CA ASP A 321 -12.22 4.30 -14.09
C ASP A 321 -11.38 4.84 -15.26
N PHE A 322 -10.70 5.97 -15.08
CA PHE A 322 -10.08 6.69 -16.19
C PHE A 322 -8.58 6.44 -16.33
N LYS A 323 -7.90 5.99 -15.28
CA LYS A 323 -6.45 5.76 -15.30
C LYS A 323 -6.09 4.30 -15.14
N VAL A 324 -6.59 3.62 -14.13
CA VAL A 324 -6.18 2.24 -13.85
C VAL A 324 -6.69 1.31 -14.93
N TYR A 325 -7.99 1.37 -15.23
CA TYR A 325 -8.60 0.51 -16.25
C TYR A 325 -7.94 0.69 -17.63
N THR A 326 -7.79 1.94 -18.09
CA THR A 326 -7.14 2.28 -19.36
C THR A 326 -5.68 1.81 -19.43
N ASN A 327 -4.94 1.85 -18.32
CA ASN A 327 -3.54 1.44 -18.29
C ASN A 327 -3.34 -0.05 -18.02
N LEU A 328 -4.41 -0.81 -17.71
CA LEU A 328 -4.31 -2.22 -17.37
C LEU A 328 -3.65 -3.04 -18.50
N LEU A 329 -4.09 -2.83 -19.75
CA LEU A 329 -3.50 -3.53 -20.90
C LEU A 329 -2.04 -3.14 -21.11
N ASN A 330 -1.71 -1.85 -20.96
CA ASN A 330 -0.33 -1.36 -21.07
C ASN A 330 0.56 -1.96 -19.99
N PHE A 331 0.05 -2.09 -18.76
CA PHE A 331 0.74 -2.74 -17.65
C PHE A 331 1.06 -4.20 -17.98
N LEU A 332 0.04 -4.96 -18.41
CA LEU A 332 0.22 -6.37 -18.78
C LEU A 332 1.22 -6.52 -19.94
N TYR A 333 1.06 -5.73 -21.00
CA TYR A 333 1.94 -5.77 -22.17
C TYR A 333 3.39 -5.40 -21.83
N SER A 334 3.59 -4.32 -21.08
CA SER A 334 4.93 -3.84 -20.72
C SER A 334 5.67 -4.86 -19.85
N ASN A 335 4.98 -5.44 -18.87
CA ASN A 335 5.56 -6.49 -18.02
C ASN A 335 5.81 -7.78 -18.79
N TYR A 336 4.93 -8.15 -19.73
CA TYR A 336 5.14 -9.31 -20.59
C TYR A 336 6.39 -9.16 -21.44
N ARG A 337 6.54 -7.98 -22.07
CA ARG A 337 7.73 -7.66 -22.87
C ARG A 337 8.99 -7.64 -22.01
N GLN A 338 8.94 -7.00 -20.84
CA GLN A 338 10.08 -6.99 -19.92
C GLN A 338 10.51 -8.40 -19.52
N ALA A 339 9.55 -9.29 -19.24
CA ALA A 339 9.85 -10.67 -18.89
C ALA A 339 10.43 -11.46 -20.09
N LEU A 340 9.94 -11.24 -21.31
CA LEU A 340 10.50 -11.83 -22.53
C LEU A 340 11.93 -11.35 -22.80
N ASP A 341 12.20 -10.05 -22.68
CA ASP A 341 13.54 -9.48 -22.88
C ASP A 341 14.55 -10.15 -21.92
N MET A 342 14.15 -10.42 -20.67
CA MET A 342 14.96 -11.14 -19.68
C MET A 342 15.19 -12.62 -20.04
N GLU A 343 14.22 -13.26 -20.73
CA GLU A 343 14.37 -14.63 -21.22
C GLU A 343 15.25 -14.71 -22.46
N GLU A 344 15.19 -13.74 -23.36
CA GLU A 344 16.11 -13.62 -24.50
C GLU A 344 17.56 -13.41 -24.03
N GLU A 345 17.77 -12.58 -23.00
CA GLU A 345 19.07 -12.38 -22.37
C GLU A 345 19.64 -13.69 -21.81
N LYS A 346 18.81 -14.53 -21.17
CA LYS A 346 19.21 -15.88 -20.73
C LYS A 346 19.69 -16.75 -21.89
N VAL A 347 18.96 -16.76 -23.01
CA VAL A 347 19.32 -17.58 -24.19
C VAL A 347 20.63 -17.10 -24.78
N TYR A 348 20.82 -15.78 -24.89
CA TYR A 348 22.07 -15.18 -25.33
C TYR A 348 23.24 -15.60 -24.44
N LEU A 349 23.12 -15.43 -23.12
CA LEU A 349 24.17 -15.79 -22.15
C LEU A 349 24.50 -17.29 -22.14
N LYS A 350 23.49 -18.16 -22.32
CA LYS A 350 23.71 -19.61 -22.52
C LYS A 350 24.39 -19.93 -23.85
N GLY A 351 24.20 -19.11 -24.88
CA GLY A 351 24.88 -19.24 -26.17
C GLY A 351 26.36 -18.86 -26.11
N LEU A 352 26.75 -17.99 -25.17
CA LEU A 352 28.16 -17.63 -24.91
C LEU A 352 28.94 -18.69 -24.12
N THR A 353 28.25 -19.62 -23.45
CA THR A 353 28.88 -20.72 -22.70
C THR A 353 29.26 -21.87 -23.64
N ARG A 354 30.34 -21.69 -24.42
CA ARG A 354 31.19 -22.79 -24.86
C ARG A 354 32.62 -22.54 -24.38
N GLU A 355 33.12 -23.53 -23.63
CA GLU A 355 34.39 -23.65 -22.87
C GLU A 355 34.39 -22.89 -21.52
N SER A 356 34.58 -23.50 -20.34
CA SER A 356 35.25 -24.75 -19.96
C SER A 356 34.48 -25.59 -18.93
N ASP A 357 34.84 -26.87 -18.84
CA ASP A 357 34.41 -27.83 -17.83
C ASP A 357 34.85 -27.41 -16.41
N GLU A 358 33.89 -27.13 -15.53
CA GLU A 358 33.91 -27.46 -14.09
C GLU A 358 32.74 -26.77 -13.41
N GLU A 359 31.57 -27.41 -13.30
CA GLU A 359 30.54 -26.92 -12.37
C GLU A 359 29.50 -27.98 -11.99
N THR A 360 29.98 -29.06 -11.38
CA THR A 360 29.15 -30.01 -10.63
C THR A 360 28.74 -29.48 -9.24
N PHE A 361 28.90 -28.18 -8.97
CA PHE A 361 28.68 -27.57 -7.64
C PHE A 361 27.27 -27.00 -7.40
N GLN A 362 26.44 -26.90 -8.44
CA GLN A 362 25.10 -26.29 -8.36
C GLN A 362 24.06 -27.16 -7.61
N MET A 363 24.30 -28.47 -7.46
CA MET A 363 23.37 -29.38 -6.76
C MET A 363 23.62 -29.50 -5.23
N GLU A 364 24.81 -29.20 -4.72
CA GLU A 364 25.07 -29.23 -3.27
C GLU A 364 24.48 -28.02 -2.52
N TYR A 365 24.32 -26.88 -3.21
CA TYR A 365 23.74 -25.65 -2.67
C TYR A 365 22.25 -25.81 -2.28
N TRP A 366 21.46 -26.40 -3.18
CA TRP A 366 20.03 -26.65 -2.95
C TRP A 366 19.79 -27.68 -1.85
N GLN A 367 20.61 -28.75 -1.77
CA GLN A 367 20.50 -29.74 -0.70
C GLN A 367 20.86 -29.18 0.69
N LYS A 368 21.82 -28.25 0.79
CA LYS A 368 22.18 -27.62 2.08
C LYS A 368 21.15 -26.60 2.58
N LEU A 369 20.54 -25.80 1.70
CA LEU A 369 19.49 -24.85 2.08
C LEU A 369 18.20 -25.53 2.56
N VAL A 370 17.81 -26.63 1.93
CA VAL A 370 16.67 -27.45 2.37
C VAL A 370 16.95 -28.12 3.73
N ASN A 371 18.19 -28.54 3.98
CA ASN A 371 18.58 -29.10 5.28
C ASN A 371 18.65 -28.03 6.39
N LEU A 372 18.99 -26.78 6.07
CA LEU A 372 18.99 -25.65 7.03
C LEU A 372 17.57 -25.22 7.43
N SER A 373 16.59 -25.26 6.51
CA SER A 373 15.20 -24.97 6.84
C SER A 373 14.54 -26.08 7.68
N CYS A 374 14.90 -27.36 7.43
CA CYS A 374 14.44 -28.49 8.24
C CYS A 374 14.97 -28.45 9.68
N ASN A 375 16.19 -27.94 9.90
CA ASN A 375 16.78 -27.83 11.25
C ASN A 375 16.18 -26.70 12.09
N SER A 376 15.50 -25.72 11.48
CA SER A 376 14.81 -24.63 12.18
C SER A 376 13.54 -25.10 12.92
N GLN A 377 12.95 -26.25 12.54
CA GLN A 377 11.76 -26.79 13.18
C GLN A 377 12.06 -27.73 14.37
N ALA A 378 13.33 -28.08 14.60
CA ALA A 378 13.75 -29.07 15.59
C ALA A 378 14.18 -28.50 16.97
N LEU A 379 14.03 -27.20 17.22
CA LEU A 379 14.51 -26.55 18.46
C LEU A 379 13.43 -26.33 19.55
N HIS A 380 12.31 -27.04 19.50
CA HIS A 380 11.32 -27.11 20.58
C HIS A 380 11.20 -28.53 21.14
N HIS A 381 12.25 -29.00 21.80
CA HIS A 381 12.19 -29.97 22.92
C HIS A 381 13.63 -30.29 23.33
N ASP A 382 14.12 -29.69 24.43
CA ASP A 382 14.53 -30.48 25.60
C ASP A 382 15.26 -29.67 26.70
N ALA A 383 15.02 -30.17 27.91
CA ALA A 383 15.85 -30.13 29.10
C ALA A 383 15.87 -28.89 30.04
N THR A 384 15.24 -29.17 31.17
CA THR A 384 15.21 -28.57 32.51
C THR A 384 16.54 -28.36 33.23
N ALA A 385 16.45 -27.49 34.25
CA ALA A 385 17.16 -27.46 35.55
C ALA A 385 18.55 -26.78 35.67
N ALA A 386 18.46 -25.52 36.13
CA ALA A 386 19.27 -24.82 37.13
C ALA A 386 20.74 -25.25 37.39
N SER A 387 21.66 -24.39 36.95
CA SER A 387 22.72 -23.84 37.81
C SER A 387 23.13 -22.47 37.26
N TYR A 388 23.11 -21.47 38.13
CA TYR A 388 23.40 -20.07 37.85
C TYR A 388 24.79 -19.91 37.23
N ASP A 389 24.86 -19.31 36.04
CA ASP A 389 26.12 -18.85 35.47
C ASP A 389 25.95 -17.39 35.03
N MET A 390 26.19 -16.47 35.98
CA MET A 390 26.12 -15.03 35.79
C MET A 390 27.03 -14.56 34.63
N GLN A 391 28.08 -15.34 34.32
CA GLN A 391 28.93 -15.17 33.14
C GLN A 391 28.24 -15.56 31.80
N ARG A 392 27.37 -16.58 31.76
CA ARG A 392 26.55 -16.88 30.56
C ARG A 392 25.53 -15.79 30.29
N VAL A 393 24.86 -15.29 31.33
CA VAL A 393 23.90 -14.18 31.20
C VAL A 393 24.63 -12.90 30.74
N GLY A 394 25.78 -12.59 31.33
CA GLY A 394 26.64 -11.47 30.90
C GLY A 394 27.08 -11.58 29.44
N ARG A 395 27.49 -12.78 28.99
CA ARG A 395 27.84 -13.05 27.59
C ARG A 395 26.65 -12.92 26.64
N LEU A 396 25.48 -13.42 27.02
CA LEU A 396 24.25 -13.29 26.21
C LEU A 396 23.77 -11.84 26.11
N VAL A 397 23.87 -11.06 27.19
CA VAL A 397 23.52 -9.64 27.19
C VAL A 397 24.53 -8.81 26.39
N ALA A 398 25.83 -9.10 26.50
CA ALA A 398 26.87 -8.46 25.70
C ALA A 398 26.70 -8.77 24.21
N ASN A 399 26.39 -10.03 23.86
CA ASN A 399 26.12 -10.43 22.49
C ASN A 399 24.85 -9.75 21.93
N ARG A 400 23.77 -9.64 22.73
CA ARG A 400 22.58 -8.85 22.33
C ARG A 400 22.89 -7.37 22.10
N LYS A 401 23.70 -6.74 22.95
CA LYS A 401 24.10 -5.34 22.77
C LYS A 401 24.95 -5.16 21.52
N TYR A 402 25.89 -6.06 21.27
CA TYR A 402 26.71 -6.08 20.06
C TYR A 402 25.86 -6.27 18.80
N GLN A 403 24.97 -7.28 18.77
CA GLN A 403 24.04 -7.52 17.66
C GLN A 403 23.07 -6.36 17.43
N HIS A 404 22.57 -5.73 18.49
CA HIS A 404 21.70 -4.56 18.36
C HIS A 404 22.44 -3.37 17.73
N MET A 405 23.67 -3.09 18.17
CA MET A 405 24.49 -2.01 17.59
C MET A 405 24.87 -2.29 16.13
N LEU A 406 25.14 -3.55 15.80
CA LEU A 406 25.40 -4.00 14.45
C LEU A 406 24.20 -3.74 13.52
N ASN A 407 23.00 -4.19 13.92
CA ASN A 407 21.77 -3.96 13.16
C ASN A 407 21.46 -2.46 12.99
N CYS A 408 21.73 -1.64 14.02
CA CYS A 408 21.56 -0.19 13.94
C CYS A 408 22.55 0.46 12.95
N LEU A 409 23.81 0.01 12.93
CA LEU A 409 24.82 0.52 11.99
C LEU A 409 24.47 0.14 10.55
N GLU A 410 24.06 -1.11 10.33
CA GLU A 410 23.59 -1.62 9.05
C GLU A 410 22.41 -0.81 8.51
N GLY A 411 21.34 -0.67 9.30
CA GLY A 411 20.15 0.09 8.89
C GLY A 411 20.47 1.52 8.45
N LEU A 412 21.39 2.21 9.12
CA LEU A 412 21.80 3.57 8.75
C LEU A 412 22.58 3.63 7.42
N ILE A 413 23.41 2.64 7.14
CA ILE A 413 24.21 2.57 5.91
C ILE A 413 23.33 2.21 4.72
N VAL A 414 22.44 1.23 4.89
CA VAL A 414 21.39 0.90 3.90
C VAL A 414 20.60 2.16 3.54
N MET A 415 20.11 2.89 4.55
CA MET A 415 19.33 4.12 4.34
C MET A 415 20.13 5.20 3.58
N CYS A 416 21.44 5.29 3.79
CA CYS A 416 22.32 6.20 3.06
C CYS A 416 22.47 5.82 1.57
N ILE A 417 22.68 4.53 1.26
CA ILE A 417 22.82 4.02 -0.12
C ILE A 417 21.54 4.29 -0.94
N PHE A 418 20.37 4.06 -0.35
CA PHE A 418 19.10 4.36 -1.01
C PHE A 418 18.88 5.86 -1.27
N GLU A 419 19.22 6.73 -0.31
CA GLU A 419 19.17 8.19 -0.53
C GLU A 419 20.14 8.66 -1.63
N LEU A 420 21.31 8.04 -1.76
CA LEU A 420 22.24 8.30 -2.86
C LEU A 420 21.66 7.89 -4.22
N THR A 421 20.92 6.77 -4.26
CA THR A 421 20.28 6.31 -5.49
C THR A 421 19.18 7.29 -5.96
N LYS A 422 18.52 7.97 -5.02
CA LYS A 422 17.51 9.02 -5.32
C LYS A 422 18.13 10.27 -5.97
N ILE A 423 19.39 10.61 -5.68
CA ILE A 423 20.09 11.75 -6.31
C ILE A 423 20.32 11.53 -7.82
N ASN A 424 20.58 10.28 -8.23
CA ASN A 424 20.93 9.95 -9.61
C ASN A 424 19.72 9.78 -10.55
N ARG A 425 18.48 9.97 -10.05
CA ARG A 425 17.26 9.87 -10.86
C ARG A 425 17.01 11.18 -11.62
N ALA A 426 16.98 11.12 -12.96
CA ALA A 426 16.63 12.24 -13.81
C ALA A 426 15.20 12.75 -13.52
N GLY A 427 15.01 14.08 -13.43
CA GLY A 427 13.70 14.71 -13.16
C GLY A 427 13.49 15.23 -11.72
N THR A 428 14.47 15.13 -10.84
CA THR A 428 14.37 15.66 -9.45
C THR A 428 14.51 17.19 -9.41
N GLY A 429 13.50 17.90 -8.90
CA GLY A 429 13.51 19.36 -8.77
C GLY A 429 14.54 19.88 -7.75
N TYR A 430 15.01 21.13 -7.91
CA TYR A 430 16.08 21.74 -7.08
C TYR A 430 15.81 21.66 -5.56
N LYS A 431 14.56 21.87 -5.12
CA LYS A 431 14.17 21.78 -3.71
C LYS A 431 14.32 20.35 -3.15
N LEU A 432 13.94 19.34 -3.93
CA LEU A 432 14.06 17.93 -3.54
C LEU A 432 15.54 17.53 -3.43
N ARG A 433 16.40 17.96 -4.36
CA ARG A 433 17.86 17.76 -4.27
C ARG A 433 18.47 18.36 -3.00
N LYS A 434 18.01 19.54 -2.57
CA LYS A 434 18.46 20.17 -1.32
C LYS A 434 18.03 19.38 -0.07
N HIS A 435 16.82 18.81 -0.08
CA HIS A 435 16.35 17.94 1.00
C HIS A 435 17.14 16.65 1.08
N ILE A 436 17.41 15.99 -0.05
CA ILE A 436 18.21 14.76 -0.09
C ILE A 436 19.65 15.03 0.37
N ALA A 437 20.27 16.12 -0.06
CA ALA A 437 21.60 16.52 0.41
C ALA A 437 21.64 16.73 1.94
N LYS A 438 20.60 17.34 2.51
CA LYS A 438 20.49 17.52 3.97
C LYS A 438 20.29 16.19 4.70
N ALA A 439 19.45 15.28 4.16
CA ALA A 439 19.24 13.95 4.70
C ALA A 439 20.54 13.12 4.69
N LEU A 440 21.31 13.15 3.60
CA LEU A 440 22.62 12.48 3.50
C LEU A 440 23.62 13.01 4.52
N GLN A 441 23.64 14.32 4.77
CA GLN A 441 24.51 14.91 5.78
C GLN A 441 24.13 14.46 7.20
N THR A 442 22.82 14.39 7.50
CA THR A 442 22.31 13.85 8.77
C THR A 442 22.62 12.37 8.93
N HIS A 443 22.44 11.57 7.87
CA HIS A 443 22.74 10.13 7.89
C HIS A 443 24.24 9.87 8.07
N SER A 444 25.11 10.63 7.39
CA SER A 444 26.57 10.52 7.57
C SER A 444 26.99 10.80 9.03
N ALA A 445 26.40 11.79 9.69
CA ALA A 445 26.67 12.07 11.10
C ALA A 445 26.18 10.93 12.02
N ALA A 446 25.00 10.37 11.76
CA ALA A 446 24.45 9.25 12.51
C ALA A 446 25.30 7.96 12.35
N ILE A 447 25.77 7.67 11.14
CA ILE A 447 26.65 6.52 10.87
C ILE A 447 27.96 6.68 11.65
N LYS A 448 28.59 7.86 11.64
CA LYS A 448 29.83 8.11 12.40
C LYS A 448 29.65 7.89 13.91
N SER A 449 28.55 8.37 14.48
CA SER A 449 28.24 8.18 15.91
C SER A 449 28.02 6.71 16.24
N THR A 450 27.24 6.01 15.41
CA THR A 450 26.89 4.60 15.60
C THR A 450 28.12 3.70 15.41
N LEU A 451 28.98 4.03 14.45
CA LEU A 451 30.26 3.35 14.19
C LEU A 451 31.21 3.41 15.39
N SER A 452 31.34 4.59 16.01
CA SER A 452 32.17 4.75 17.22
C SER A 452 31.66 3.87 18.36
N THR A 453 30.33 3.81 18.53
CA THR A 453 29.70 2.97 19.55
C THR A 453 29.84 1.49 19.21
N TYR A 454 29.65 1.11 17.95
CA TYR A 454 29.89 -0.25 17.46
C TYR A 454 31.33 -0.70 17.73
N ASN A 455 32.33 0.09 17.35
CA ASN A 455 33.75 -0.24 17.56
C ASN A 455 34.10 -0.38 19.05
N THR A 456 33.47 0.43 19.90
CA THR A 456 33.60 0.32 21.37
C THR A 456 33.04 -1.02 21.86
N VAL A 457 31.82 -1.38 21.45
CA VAL A 457 31.18 -2.64 21.85
C VAL A 457 31.93 -3.85 21.27
N ALA A 458 32.35 -3.80 20.00
CA ALA A 458 33.12 -4.84 19.32
C ALA A 458 34.44 -5.14 20.06
N SER A 459 35.14 -4.11 20.53
CA SER A 459 36.39 -4.26 21.29
C SER A 459 36.19 -4.86 22.68
N THR A 460 35.00 -4.71 23.27
CA THR A 460 34.64 -5.27 24.59
C THR A 460 34.12 -6.71 24.56
N MET A 461 33.91 -7.28 23.36
CA MET A 461 33.49 -8.67 23.19
C MET A 461 34.61 -9.64 23.54
N SER A 462 34.25 -10.86 23.96
CA SER A 462 35.19 -11.95 24.23
C SER A 462 34.78 -13.18 23.41
N PRO A 463 35.48 -13.49 22.30
CA PRO A 463 36.65 -12.79 21.74
C PRO A 463 36.33 -11.41 21.13
N PRO A 464 37.32 -10.49 21.03
CA PRO A 464 37.14 -9.18 20.41
C PRO A 464 36.72 -9.30 18.95
N GLN A 465 35.75 -8.49 18.54
CA GLN A 465 35.19 -8.51 17.19
C GLN A 465 35.85 -7.46 16.29
N LYS A 466 35.77 -7.65 14.96
CA LYS A 466 36.38 -6.75 13.96
C LYS A 466 35.81 -5.33 14.07
N THR A 467 36.69 -4.34 14.24
CA THR A 467 36.36 -2.92 14.18
C THR A 467 36.41 -2.42 12.74
N LEU A 468 35.51 -1.50 12.39
CA LEU A 468 35.40 -0.91 11.04
C LEU A 468 35.96 0.50 10.98
N LYS A 469 36.54 0.86 9.84
CA LYS A 469 36.95 2.23 9.53
C LYS A 469 35.89 2.96 8.70
N TRP A 470 35.92 4.29 8.74
CA TRP A 470 34.99 5.11 7.96
C TRP A 470 35.20 4.94 6.45
N GLU A 471 36.45 4.82 6.02
CA GLU A 471 36.81 4.64 4.60
C GLU A 471 36.24 3.32 4.05
N GLU A 472 36.32 2.23 4.84
CA GLU A 472 35.73 0.94 4.50
C GLU A 472 34.21 1.03 4.33
N ILE A 473 33.54 1.92 5.07
CA ILE A 473 32.09 2.11 4.99
C ILE A 473 31.67 2.92 3.76
N VAL A 474 32.50 3.87 3.34
CA VAL A 474 32.23 4.73 2.18
C VAL A 474 32.49 3.98 0.88
N ASP A 475 33.43 3.03 0.88
CA ASP A 475 33.74 2.18 -0.27
C ASP A 475 32.64 1.10 -0.52
N TYR A 476 31.70 0.92 0.41
CA TYR A 476 30.55 0.04 0.19
C TYR A 476 29.56 0.65 -0.80
N THR A 477 29.60 0.12 -2.02
CA THR A 477 28.75 0.57 -3.13
C THR A 477 27.42 -0.18 -3.20
N PHE A 478 27.36 -1.39 -2.62
CA PHE A 478 26.21 -2.27 -2.65
C PHE A 478 25.83 -2.77 -1.25
N LEU A 479 24.56 -3.14 -1.04
CA LEU A 479 24.11 -3.73 0.22
C LEU A 479 24.83 -5.03 0.56
N ALA A 480 25.29 -5.76 -0.46
CA ALA A 480 26.06 -7.00 -0.32
C ALA A 480 27.52 -6.77 0.05
N ASP A 481 28.08 -5.57 -0.19
CA ASP A 481 29.44 -5.26 0.29
C ASP A 481 29.42 -4.99 1.81
N PHE A 482 28.26 -4.64 2.36
CA PHE A 482 28.03 -4.48 3.79
C PHE A 482 27.87 -5.83 4.51
N ASP A 483 28.81 -6.75 4.24
CA ASP A 483 28.85 -8.10 4.77
C ASP A 483 29.45 -8.12 6.18
N LEU A 484 28.78 -7.44 7.11
CA LEU A 484 28.99 -7.63 8.54
C LEU A 484 27.95 -8.58 9.15
N LEU A 485 27.43 -9.50 8.33
CA LEU A 485 26.61 -10.67 8.69
C LEU A 485 27.36 -11.72 9.54
N CYS A 486 28.41 -11.30 10.25
CA CYS A 486 29.42 -12.18 10.84
C CYS A 486 28.99 -12.99 12.06
N ASN A 487 27.71 -13.13 12.44
CA ASN A 487 27.41 -13.89 13.67
C ASN A 487 26.19 -14.82 13.62
N THR A 488 25.99 -15.51 12.50
CA THR A 488 25.44 -16.88 12.51
C THR A 488 26.57 -17.90 12.41
N CYS A 489 27.25 -18.20 13.52
CA CYS A 489 28.19 -19.32 13.80
C CYS A 489 29.21 -19.84 12.75
N ALA A 490 29.31 -19.29 11.54
CA ALA A 490 30.28 -19.66 10.52
C ALA A 490 30.64 -18.42 9.71
N ASP A 491 31.93 -18.13 9.61
CA ASP A 491 32.45 -17.11 8.70
C ASP A 491 32.21 -17.57 7.26
N ILE A 492 31.20 -16.99 6.63
CA ILE A 492 30.79 -17.28 5.26
C ILE A 492 31.51 -16.40 4.23
N SER A 493 32.31 -15.42 4.65
CA SER A 493 33.00 -14.47 3.76
C SER A 493 34.04 -15.13 2.86
N GLN A 494 34.53 -16.32 3.25
CA GLN A 494 35.44 -17.15 2.49
C GLN A 494 34.73 -18.12 1.55
N SER A 495 33.40 -18.09 1.52
CA SER A 495 32.64 -19.00 0.66
C SER A 495 32.72 -18.50 -0.80
N PRO A 496 32.80 -19.40 -1.78
CA PRO A 496 32.86 -18.98 -3.20
C PRO A 496 31.70 -18.07 -3.64
N TRP A 497 30.54 -18.21 -2.97
CA TRP A 497 29.31 -17.48 -3.26
C TRP A 497 29.20 -16.09 -2.62
N SER A 498 30.08 -15.71 -1.67
CA SER A 498 30.11 -14.36 -1.10
C SER A 498 30.85 -13.35 -2.00
N SER A 499 31.34 -13.79 -3.16
CA SER A 499 31.98 -12.89 -4.12
C SER A 499 30.94 -12.03 -4.85
N PRO A 500 31.23 -10.74 -5.14
CA PRO A 500 30.32 -9.86 -5.88
C PRO A 500 29.87 -10.42 -7.24
N VAL A 501 30.74 -11.21 -7.89
CA VAL A 501 30.45 -11.89 -9.14
C VAL A 501 29.41 -12.99 -8.94
N ALA A 502 29.57 -13.84 -7.91
CA ALA A 502 28.61 -14.89 -7.60
C ALA A 502 27.24 -14.32 -7.21
N HIS A 503 27.20 -13.21 -6.46
CA HIS A 503 25.96 -12.48 -6.17
C HIS A 503 25.29 -11.94 -7.43
N SER A 504 26.07 -11.35 -8.34
CA SER A 504 25.53 -10.83 -9.62
C SER A 504 24.93 -11.94 -10.47
N VAL A 505 25.57 -13.11 -10.51
CA VAL A 505 25.06 -14.31 -11.20
C VAL A 505 23.81 -14.85 -10.52
N MET A 506 23.77 -14.87 -9.19
CA MET A 506 22.61 -15.32 -8.40
C MET A 506 21.40 -14.40 -8.60
N ASP A 507 21.59 -13.08 -8.52
CA ASP A 507 20.56 -12.09 -8.79
C ASP A 507 20.02 -12.24 -10.22
N LEU A 508 20.90 -12.46 -11.19
CA LEU A 508 20.50 -12.70 -12.58
C LEU A 508 19.71 -14.00 -12.73
N HIS A 509 20.14 -15.08 -12.07
CA HIS A 509 19.43 -16.36 -12.06
C HIS A 509 18.01 -16.22 -11.50
N PHE A 510 17.86 -15.58 -10.34
CA PHE A 510 16.54 -15.38 -9.73
C PHE A 510 15.67 -14.42 -10.54
N LYS A 511 16.23 -13.36 -11.11
CA LYS A 511 15.52 -12.49 -12.06
C LYS A 511 14.94 -13.26 -13.24
N ILE A 512 15.72 -14.18 -13.80
CA ILE A 512 15.29 -15.05 -14.89
C ILE A 512 14.16 -16.00 -14.44
N CYS A 513 14.29 -16.62 -13.27
CA CYS A 513 13.22 -17.46 -12.71
C CYS A 513 11.92 -16.66 -12.51
N CYS A 514 12.02 -15.48 -11.91
CA CYS A 514 10.88 -14.57 -11.72
C CYS A 514 10.26 -14.12 -13.05
N ALA A 515 11.05 -13.90 -14.10
CA ALA A 515 10.53 -13.56 -15.43
C ALA A 515 9.67 -14.70 -16.01
N GLN A 516 10.12 -15.94 -15.89
CA GLN A 516 9.37 -17.11 -16.38
C GLN A 516 8.04 -17.32 -15.63
N GLU A 517 8.05 -17.08 -14.32
CA GLU A 517 6.83 -17.07 -13.51
C GLU A 517 5.88 -15.93 -13.91
N GLU A 518 6.42 -14.75 -14.21
CA GLU A 518 5.63 -13.61 -14.64
C GLU A 518 4.98 -13.86 -16.01
N ILE A 519 5.69 -14.46 -16.98
CA ILE A 519 5.11 -14.86 -18.28
C ILE A 519 3.92 -15.80 -18.06
N SER A 520 4.13 -16.85 -17.26
CA SER A 520 3.09 -17.85 -16.97
C SER A 520 1.84 -17.20 -16.35
N ARG A 521 2.04 -16.31 -15.37
CA ARG A 521 0.96 -15.53 -14.76
C ARG A 521 0.26 -14.63 -15.77
N LEU A 522 1.01 -13.89 -16.57
CA LEU A 522 0.45 -12.92 -17.51
C LEU A 522 -0.37 -13.62 -18.59
N ASN A 523 0.02 -14.82 -19.02
CA ASN A 523 -0.78 -15.64 -19.94
C ASN A 523 -2.18 -15.90 -19.37
N VAL A 524 -2.28 -16.30 -18.10
CA VAL A 524 -3.58 -16.48 -17.42
C VAL A 524 -4.33 -15.15 -17.32
N LYS A 525 -3.67 -14.10 -16.80
CA LYS A 525 -4.32 -12.80 -16.57
C LYS A 525 -4.82 -12.10 -17.83
N ILE A 526 -4.08 -12.21 -18.94
CA ILE A 526 -4.47 -11.67 -20.24
C ILE A 526 -5.71 -12.40 -20.77
N HIS A 527 -5.77 -13.73 -20.64
CA HIS A 527 -6.96 -14.49 -21.03
C HIS A 527 -8.18 -14.07 -20.21
N ARG A 528 -8.05 -13.97 -18.87
CA ARG A 528 -9.12 -13.47 -18.00
C ARG A 528 -9.65 -12.11 -18.44
N LEU A 529 -8.76 -11.16 -18.74
CA LEU A 529 -9.16 -9.82 -19.18
C LEU A 529 -9.88 -9.84 -20.53
N MET A 530 -9.36 -10.58 -21.51
CA MET A 530 -9.96 -10.65 -22.84
C MET A 530 -11.35 -11.28 -22.80
N THR A 531 -11.52 -12.37 -22.06
CA THR A 531 -12.82 -13.01 -21.86
C THR A 531 -13.76 -12.10 -21.08
N TYR A 532 -13.28 -11.45 -20.01
CA TYR A 532 -14.08 -10.49 -19.24
C TYR A 532 -14.66 -9.37 -20.12
N ILE A 533 -13.84 -8.76 -20.99
CA ILE A 533 -14.30 -7.66 -21.87
C ILE A 533 -15.44 -8.14 -22.78
N GLN A 534 -15.34 -9.35 -23.32
CA GLN A 534 -16.37 -9.91 -24.19
C GLN A 534 -17.65 -10.23 -23.41
N ASP A 535 -17.50 -10.87 -22.25
CA ASP A 535 -18.63 -11.29 -21.42
C ASP A 535 -19.34 -10.10 -20.78
N GLU A 536 -18.60 -9.07 -20.36
CA GLU A 536 -19.13 -7.81 -19.85
C GLU A 536 -19.91 -7.06 -20.93
N ASP A 537 -19.39 -6.93 -22.15
CA ASP A 537 -20.13 -6.28 -23.24
C ASP A 537 -21.43 -7.03 -23.54
N ASN A 538 -21.38 -8.36 -23.68
CA ASN A 538 -22.57 -9.18 -23.86
C ASN A 538 -23.58 -9.02 -22.71
N TYR A 539 -23.10 -9.05 -21.47
CA TYR A 539 -23.92 -8.87 -20.27
C TYR A 539 -24.63 -7.51 -20.26
N LEU A 540 -23.91 -6.43 -20.58
CA LEU A 540 -24.44 -5.08 -20.63
C LEU A 540 -25.45 -4.90 -21.77
N GLN A 541 -25.21 -5.50 -22.95
CA GLN A 541 -26.19 -5.48 -24.04
C GLN A 541 -27.50 -6.17 -23.65
N VAL A 542 -27.42 -7.38 -23.08
CA VAL A 542 -28.60 -8.12 -22.62
C VAL A 542 -29.34 -7.35 -21.53
N SER A 543 -28.62 -6.80 -20.55
CA SER A 543 -29.20 -5.99 -19.48
C SER A 543 -29.91 -4.76 -20.05
N LYS A 544 -29.29 -4.08 -21.03
CA LYS A 544 -29.88 -2.93 -21.72
C LYS A 544 -31.16 -3.31 -22.47
N GLU A 545 -31.20 -4.45 -23.16
CA GLU A 545 -32.40 -4.94 -23.85
C GLU A 545 -33.54 -5.23 -22.88
N GLN A 546 -33.25 -5.84 -21.73
CA GLN A 546 -34.25 -6.10 -20.69
C GLN A 546 -34.78 -4.80 -20.08
N LEU A 547 -33.88 -3.85 -19.77
CA LEU A 547 -34.24 -2.57 -19.17
C LEU A 547 -35.01 -1.65 -20.13
N ARG A 548 -34.87 -1.82 -21.45
CA ARG A 548 -35.66 -1.04 -22.42
C ARG A 548 -37.16 -1.25 -22.26
N ALA A 549 -37.58 -2.42 -21.79
CA ALA A 549 -38.99 -2.75 -21.59
C ALA A 549 -39.53 -2.24 -20.25
N THR A 550 -38.71 -2.18 -19.20
CA THR A 550 -39.14 -1.87 -17.83
C THR A 550 -38.80 -0.45 -17.38
N SER A 551 -37.65 0.06 -17.78
CA SER A 551 -37.10 1.36 -17.36
C SER A 551 -36.31 2.04 -18.50
N PRO A 552 -36.99 2.58 -19.54
CA PRO A 552 -36.33 3.12 -20.73
C PRO A 552 -35.33 4.24 -20.42
N ALA A 553 -35.59 5.03 -19.36
CA ALA A 553 -34.74 6.13 -18.92
C ALA A 553 -33.34 5.68 -18.46
N LEU A 554 -33.16 4.42 -18.04
CA LEU A 554 -31.86 3.87 -17.64
C LEU A 554 -31.04 3.32 -18.82
N THR A 555 -31.61 3.27 -20.02
CA THR A 555 -30.98 2.66 -21.21
C THR A 555 -30.40 3.66 -22.21
N HIS A 556 -30.67 4.95 -21.97
CA HIS A 556 -30.08 6.09 -22.67
C HIS A 556 -28.81 6.54 -21.97
#